data_AF-A0A1H6ERP9-F1
#
_entry.id   AF-A0A1H6ERP9-F1
#
_cell.length_a   1.000
_cell.length_b   1.000
_cell.length_c   1.000
_cell.angle_alpha   90.00
_cell.angle_beta   90.00
_cell.angle_gamma   90.00
#
_symmetry.space_group_name_H-M   'P 1'
#
loop_
_entity.id
_entity.type
_entity.pdbx_description
1 polymer ?
#
loop_
_entity_poly.entity_id
_entity_poly.type
_entity_poly.pdbx_seq_one_letter_code
_entity_poly.pdbx_strand_id
1 'polypeptide(L)'
;MAWVAWAATLAAAFKLSARRDAGERGADDPVPAPVAELLRGMRAQDVFHSALFELAGRGWVTIEGDRLSLGEALEEPPRPYEKWVLERVRARLAGAPQAPEIALMPEGVDLDGGFVPLVRQCAIDLGLARRRWPSLAVPLLLAAALVVPWYTTVTVAGIGWAGGIATMVSFVAGISLLMGGRGFLLTPRGKEIAGTGPVNPRQEWIFTGSGWQTGEIEPASPRGPGRQEVTGHVVKRWVDAEPRHYYIALHDGSSRTATAFVVEQCLYQDVLPGDSVRLLVRPPDGTVVRMLAHDRHH
;
A
#
# COMPACT_ATOMS: atom_id res chain seq x y z
N MET A 1 21.43 -19.85 -40.38
CA MET A 1 22.08 -19.58 -39.07
C MET A 1 21.19 -18.79 -38.11
N ALA A 2 20.65 -17.63 -38.48
CA ALA A 2 19.84 -16.79 -37.57
C ALA A 2 18.58 -17.48 -36.98
N TRP A 3 17.84 -18.24 -37.79
CA TRP A 3 16.65 -18.99 -37.33
C TRP A 3 16.95 -20.11 -36.33
N VAL A 4 18.13 -20.74 -36.43
CA VAL A 4 18.57 -21.79 -35.50
C VAL A 4 18.92 -21.17 -34.14
N ALA A 5 19.61 -20.02 -34.15
CA ALA A 5 19.90 -19.26 -32.93
C ALA A 5 18.61 -18.75 -32.25
N TRP A 6 17.63 -18.31 -33.03
CA TRP A 6 16.31 -17.91 -32.53
C TRP A 6 15.58 -19.06 -31.83
N ALA A 7 15.48 -20.22 -32.48
CA ALA A 7 14.83 -21.41 -31.92
C ALA A 7 15.54 -21.90 -30.64
N ALA A 8 16.87 -21.89 -30.62
CA ALA A 8 17.66 -22.24 -29.44
C ALA A 8 17.41 -21.28 -28.26
N THR A 9 17.29 -19.98 -28.54
CA THR A 9 17.02 -18.94 -27.53
C THR A 9 15.63 -19.11 -26.90
N LEU A 10 14.61 -19.39 -27.71
CA LEU A 10 13.26 -19.70 -27.24
C LEU A 10 13.22 -20.98 -26.41
N ALA A 11 13.83 -22.06 -26.90
CA ALA A 11 13.87 -23.33 -26.18
C ALA A 11 14.57 -23.19 -24.81
N ALA A 12 15.64 -22.42 -24.73
CA ALA A 12 16.31 -22.11 -23.47
C ALA A 12 15.41 -21.32 -22.51
N ALA A 13 14.69 -20.30 -23.01
CA ALA A 13 13.76 -19.49 -22.22
C ALA A 13 12.63 -20.35 -21.60
N PHE A 14 12.01 -21.23 -22.40
CA PHE A 14 10.95 -22.13 -21.91
C PHE A 14 11.48 -23.17 -20.92
N LYS A 15 12.65 -23.75 -21.18
CA LYS A 15 13.25 -24.75 -20.28
C LYS A 15 13.63 -24.15 -18.92
N LEU A 16 14.10 -22.90 -18.90
CA LEU A 16 14.38 -22.16 -17.65
C LEU A 16 13.10 -21.81 -16.89
N SER A 17 12.01 -21.53 -17.59
CA SER A 17 10.71 -21.24 -16.96
C SER A 17 10.07 -22.47 -16.28
N ALA A 18 10.28 -23.68 -16.80
CA ALA A 18 9.61 -24.89 -16.31
C ALA A 18 10.32 -25.57 -15.12
N ARG A 19 11.57 -25.20 -14.81
CA ARG A 19 12.44 -26.03 -13.95
C ARG A 19 12.24 -25.85 -12.44
N ARG A 20 11.25 -25.10 -11.96
CA ARG A 20 11.19 -24.72 -10.54
C ARG A 20 9.80 -24.48 -9.93
N ASP A 21 8.82 -25.33 -10.25
CA ASP A 21 7.54 -25.38 -9.50
C ASP A 21 7.64 -26.18 -8.17
N ALA A 22 8.83 -26.60 -7.74
CA ALA A 22 9.03 -27.28 -6.45
C ALA A 22 9.38 -26.28 -5.34
N GLY A 23 8.37 -25.75 -4.69
CA GLY A 23 8.51 -24.83 -3.57
C GLY A 23 7.26 -24.73 -2.72
N GLU A 24 6.64 -25.87 -2.38
CA GLU A 24 5.67 -25.96 -1.29
C GLU A 24 6.40 -25.79 0.05
N ARG A 25 6.65 -24.55 0.45
CA ARG A 25 6.96 -24.22 1.84
C ARG A 25 5.98 -23.14 2.30
N GLY A 26 5.41 -23.37 3.48
CA GLY A 26 4.70 -22.34 4.25
C GLY A 26 3.18 -22.38 4.23
N ALA A 27 2.53 -23.51 3.90
CA ALA A 27 1.06 -23.61 3.88
C ALA A 27 0.39 -23.27 5.24
N ASP A 28 1.12 -23.41 6.36
CA ASP A 28 0.60 -23.21 7.71
C ASP A 28 1.02 -21.89 8.38
N ASP A 29 1.92 -21.10 7.78
CA ASP A 29 2.36 -19.85 8.40
C ASP A 29 1.24 -18.78 8.34
N PRO A 30 0.97 -18.08 9.46
CA PRO A 30 -0.02 -17.00 9.48
C PRO A 30 0.45 -15.87 8.55
N VAL A 31 -0.49 -15.39 7.74
CA VAL A 31 -0.23 -14.38 6.72
C VAL A 31 -0.20 -12.99 7.37
N PRO A 32 0.88 -12.23 7.24
CA PRO A 32 0.94 -10.85 7.70
C PRO A 32 -0.15 -9.99 7.10
N ALA A 33 -0.74 -9.10 7.91
CA ALA A 33 -1.69 -8.09 7.45
C ALA A 33 -1.17 -7.26 6.24
N PRO A 34 0.04 -6.68 6.24
CA PRO A 34 0.53 -5.90 5.10
C PRO A 34 0.70 -6.77 3.84
N VAL A 35 1.05 -8.05 4.00
CA VAL A 35 1.10 -8.97 2.85
C VAL A 35 -0.29 -9.17 2.29
N ALA A 36 -1.29 -9.46 3.13
CA ALA A 36 -2.67 -9.62 2.70
C ALA A 36 -3.21 -8.36 1.99
N GLU A 37 -3.00 -7.15 2.54
CA GLU A 37 -3.44 -5.91 1.91
C GLU A 37 -2.76 -5.65 0.56
N LEU A 38 -1.48 -6.00 0.43
CA LEU A 38 -0.79 -5.93 -0.86
C LEU A 38 -1.44 -6.87 -1.89
N LEU A 39 -1.83 -8.09 -1.50
CA LEU A 39 -2.49 -9.04 -2.42
C LEU A 39 -3.88 -8.57 -2.84
N ARG A 40 -4.57 -7.81 -1.97
CA ARG A 40 -5.86 -7.17 -2.27
C ARG A 40 -5.73 -5.98 -3.23
N GLY A 41 -4.51 -5.54 -3.52
CA GLY A 41 -4.26 -4.38 -4.39
C GLY A 41 -4.45 -3.05 -3.69
N MET A 42 -4.33 -3.02 -2.36
CA MET A 42 -4.34 -1.78 -1.58
C MET A 42 -3.14 -0.89 -1.94
N ARG A 43 -3.26 0.42 -1.66
CA ARG A 43 -2.19 1.38 -1.99
C ARG A 43 -0.99 1.14 -1.09
N ALA A 44 0.19 1.58 -1.54
CA ALA A 44 1.43 1.37 -0.78
C ALA A 44 1.37 2.00 0.63
N GLN A 45 0.63 3.10 0.79
CA GLN A 45 0.38 3.76 2.08
C GLN A 45 -0.44 2.87 3.02
N ASP A 46 -1.49 2.21 2.50
CA ASP A 46 -2.37 1.33 3.28
C ASP A 46 -1.62 0.08 3.75
N VAL A 47 -0.78 -0.46 2.85
CA VAL A 47 0.12 -1.58 3.16
C VAL A 47 1.12 -1.16 4.25
N PHE A 48 1.62 0.08 4.19
CA PHE A 48 2.55 0.60 5.19
C PHE A 48 1.88 0.79 6.56
N HIS A 49 0.67 1.37 6.60
CA HIS A 49 -0.12 1.46 7.84
C HIS A 49 -0.37 0.08 8.44
N SER A 50 -0.75 -0.90 7.61
CA SER A 50 -0.97 -2.27 8.08
C SER A 50 0.29 -2.88 8.71
N ALA A 51 1.47 -2.56 8.19
CA ALA A 51 2.74 -2.96 8.79
C ALA A 51 3.02 -2.25 10.13
N LEU A 52 2.65 -0.98 10.29
CA LEU A 52 2.75 -0.28 11.58
C LEU A 52 1.85 -0.93 12.64
N PHE A 53 0.60 -1.27 12.29
CA PHE A 53 -0.31 -1.95 13.19
C PHE A 53 0.12 -3.39 13.51
N GLU A 54 0.74 -4.09 12.56
CA GLU A 54 1.34 -5.40 12.82
C GLU A 54 2.52 -5.27 13.81
N LEU A 55 3.41 -4.30 13.59
CA LEU A 55 4.49 -3.98 14.53
C LEU A 55 3.96 -3.61 15.91
N ALA A 56 2.85 -2.87 15.97
CA ALA A 56 2.21 -2.50 17.22
C ALA A 56 1.57 -3.69 17.93
N GLY A 57 0.89 -4.57 17.20
CA GLY A 57 0.35 -5.82 17.73
C GLY A 57 1.43 -6.77 18.25
N ARG A 58 2.65 -6.66 17.71
CA ARG A 58 3.82 -7.40 18.19
C ARG A 58 4.56 -6.69 19.32
N GLY A 59 4.28 -5.41 19.62
CA GLY A 59 4.91 -4.63 20.69
C GLY A 59 6.17 -3.86 20.30
N TRP A 60 6.55 -3.84 19.02
CA TRP A 60 7.70 -3.05 18.52
C TRP A 60 7.43 -1.54 18.51
N VAL A 61 6.15 -1.18 18.47
CA VAL A 61 5.63 0.17 18.36
C VAL A 61 4.39 0.28 19.25
N THR A 62 4.12 1.43 19.82
CA THR A 62 2.84 1.71 20.49
C THR A 62 2.10 2.78 19.72
N ILE A 63 0.81 2.56 19.47
CA ILE A 63 -0.08 3.51 18.77
C ILE A 63 -1.19 3.91 19.74
N GLU A 64 -1.21 5.17 20.15
CA GLU A 64 -2.24 5.77 20.99
C GLU A 64 -2.94 6.90 20.22
N GLY A 65 -4.17 6.64 19.76
CA GLY A 65 -4.91 7.56 18.88
C GLY A 65 -4.21 7.81 17.55
N ASP A 66 -3.62 9.00 17.39
CA ASP A 66 -2.80 9.36 16.22
C ASP A 66 -1.30 9.35 16.52
N ARG A 67 -0.89 9.14 17.77
CA ARG A 67 0.52 9.21 18.17
C ARG A 67 1.16 7.84 18.17
N LEU A 68 2.35 7.77 17.60
CA LEU A 68 3.16 6.57 17.49
C LEU A 68 4.46 6.76 18.26
N SER A 69 4.79 5.81 19.12
CA SER A 69 6.06 5.73 19.86
C SER A 69 6.75 4.37 19.62
N LEU A 70 8.07 4.33 19.76
CA LEU A 70 8.83 3.08 19.63
C LEU A 70 8.76 2.28 20.94
N GLY A 71 8.46 0.98 20.83
CA GLY A 71 8.50 0.05 21.96
C GLY A 71 9.93 -0.42 22.27
N GLU A 72 10.05 -1.24 23.31
CA GLU A 72 11.32 -1.91 23.62
C GLU A 72 11.64 -3.00 22.59
N ALA A 73 12.94 -3.24 22.35
CA ALA A 73 13.37 -4.25 21.39
C ALA A 73 12.97 -5.65 21.86
N LEU A 74 12.26 -6.39 21.00
CA LEU A 74 11.79 -7.74 21.29
C LEU A 74 12.78 -8.81 20.82
N GLU A 75 12.66 -10.01 21.39
CA GLU A 75 13.54 -11.15 21.07
C GLU A 75 13.31 -11.70 19.65
N GLU A 76 12.10 -11.58 19.11
CA GLU A 76 11.78 -12.15 17.78
C GLU A 76 12.29 -11.25 16.66
N PRO A 77 13.16 -11.72 15.75
CA PRO A 77 13.77 -10.85 14.74
C PRO A 77 12.72 -10.26 13.78
N PRO A 78 12.79 -8.96 13.48
CA PRO A 78 11.88 -8.34 12.53
C PRO A 78 12.13 -8.85 11.11
N ARG A 79 11.05 -9.03 10.35
CA ARG A 79 11.07 -9.34 8.92
C ARG A 79 11.75 -8.21 8.12
N PRO A 80 12.20 -8.47 6.89
CA PRO A 80 12.90 -7.44 6.09
C PRO A 80 12.10 -6.14 5.91
N TYR A 81 10.79 -6.24 5.63
CA TYR A 81 9.94 -5.05 5.50
C TYR A 81 9.71 -4.35 6.86
N GLU A 82 9.58 -5.11 7.94
CA GLU A 82 9.43 -4.57 9.31
C GLU A 82 10.68 -3.79 9.73
N LYS A 83 11.87 -4.33 9.45
CA LYS A 83 13.13 -3.65 9.69
C LYS A 83 13.19 -2.32 8.92
N TRP A 84 12.79 -2.33 7.66
CA TRP A 84 12.72 -1.11 6.84
C TRP A 84 11.77 -0.07 7.45
N VAL A 85 10.59 -0.50 7.91
CA VAL A 85 9.60 0.38 8.57
C VAL A 85 10.19 0.96 9.85
N LEU A 86 10.77 0.14 10.72
CA LEU A 86 11.37 0.56 12.00
C LEU A 86 12.53 1.55 11.80
N GLU A 87 13.39 1.32 10.80
CA GLU A 87 14.46 2.26 10.45
C GLU A 87 13.90 3.62 10.01
N ARG A 88 12.83 3.63 9.21
CA ARG A 88 12.21 4.87 8.72
C ARG A 88 11.47 5.62 9.83
N VAL A 89 10.74 4.90 10.68
CA VAL A 89 10.07 5.46 11.86
C VAL A 89 11.10 6.06 12.82
N ARG A 90 12.18 5.33 13.14
CA ARG A 90 13.25 5.82 14.01
C ARG A 90 13.93 7.07 13.45
N ALA A 91 14.21 7.08 12.15
CA ALA A 91 14.80 8.23 11.49
C ALA A 91 13.90 9.47 11.55
N ARG A 92 12.58 9.29 11.40
CA ARG A 92 11.62 10.40 11.45
C ARG A 92 11.26 10.88 12.84
N LEU A 93 11.28 9.99 13.83
CA LEU A 93 11.15 10.41 15.23
C LEU A 93 12.31 11.31 15.65
N ALA A 94 13.52 11.11 15.09
CA ALA A 94 14.69 11.96 15.35
C ALA A 94 14.98 12.19 16.86
N GLY A 95 14.69 11.18 17.70
CA GLY A 95 14.84 11.26 19.16
C GLY A 95 13.63 11.78 19.93
N ALA A 96 12.55 12.18 19.24
CA ALA A 96 11.27 12.49 19.88
C ALA A 96 10.63 11.20 20.46
N PRO A 97 9.97 11.29 21.62
CA PRO A 97 9.33 10.13 22.25
C PRO A 97 8.13 9.61 21.46
N GLN A 98 7.43 10.50 20.74
CA GLN A 98 6.25 10.19 19.95
C GLN A 98 6.09 11.17 18.79
N ALA A 99 5.48 10.73 17.70
CA ALA A 99 5.09 11.58 16.57
C ALA A 99 3.73 11.15 16.01
N PRO A 100 2.98 12.07 15.38
CA PRO A 100 1.75 11.69 14.70
C PRO A 100 2.04 10.72 13.54
N GLU A 101 1.17 9.73 13.35
CA GLU A 101 1.35 8.64 12.36
C GLU A 101 1.58 9.18 10.95
N ILE A 102 0.85 10.25 10.58
CA ILE A 102 0.99 10.89 9.27
C ILE A 102 2.39 11.52 9.07
N ALA A 103 3.01 12.04 10.12
CA ALA A 103 4.36 12.60 10.02
C ALA A 103 5.43 11.52 9.81
N LEU A 104 5.10 10.25 10.14
CA LEU A 104 5.99 9.11 9.96
C LEU A 104 5.85 8.47 8.56
N MET A 105 4.78 8.81 7.83
CA MET A 105 4.48 8.28 6.50
C MET A 105 5.60 8.61 5.50
N PRO A 106 6.20 7.60 4.83
CA PRO A 106 7.12 7.83 3.74
C PRO A 106 6.43 8.37 2.48
N GLU A 107 7.20 9.07 1.65
CA GLU A 107 6.72 9.51 0.34
C GLU A 107 6.39 8.30 -0.54
N GLY A 108 5.44 8.46 -1.47
CA GLY A 108 5.00 7.36 -2.34
C GLY A 108 6.15 6.70 -3.10
N VAL A 109 7.13 7.48 -3.56
CA VAL A 109 8.31 6.97 -4.28
C VAL A 109 9.17 6.06 -3.40
N ASP A 110 9.35 6.41 -2.12
CA ASP A 110 10.10 5.58 -1.16
C ASP A 110 9.35 4.29 -0.84
N LEU A 111 8.02 4.36 -0.73
CA LEU A 111 7.19 3.18 -0.50
C LEU A 111 7.28 2.21 -1.67
N ASP A 112 7.10 2.70 -2.89
CA ASP A 112 7.12 1.88 -4.10
C ASP A 112 8.52 1.33 -4.41
N GLY A 113 9.57 2.10 -4.13
CA GLY A 113 10.96 1.73 -4.39
C GLY A 113 11.61 0.87 -3.31
N GLY A 114 11.27 1.09 -2.04
CA GLY A 114 11.92 0.47 -0.89
C GLY A 114 11.05 -0.56 -0.17
N PHE A 115 9.82 -0.17 0.20
CA PHE A 115 8.96 -0.97 1.08
C PHE A 115 8.18 -2.06 0.34
N VAL A 116 7.41 -1.69 -0.69
CA VAL A 116 6.56 -2.59 -1.47
C VAL A 116 7.34 -3.79 -2.03
N PRO A 117 8.58 -3.64 -2.55
CA PRO A 117 9.38 -4.78 -2.99
C PRO A 117 9.67 -5.81 -1.89
N LEU A 118 9.86 -5.36 -0.64
CA LEU A 118 10.12 -6.24 0.50
C LEU A 118 8.85 -7.01 0.91
N VAL A 119 7.69 -6.34 0.91
CA VAL A 119 6.39 -7.00 1.16
C VAL A 119 6.07 -8.01 0.05
N ARG A 120 6.35 -7.66 -1.23
CA ARG A 120 6.23 -8.59 -2.37
C ARG A 120 7.14 -9.81 -2.22
N GLN A 121 8.37 -9.61 -1.74
CA GLN A 121 9.29 -10.71 -1.51
C GLN A 121 8.75 -11.63 -0.40
N CYS A 122 8.24 -11.08 0.70
CA CYS A 122 7.61 -11.87 1.75
C CYS A 122 6.40 -12.67 1.24
N ALA A 123 5.56 -12.07 0.39
CA ALA A 123 4.45 -12.78 -0.25
C ALA A 123 4.92 -13.96 -1.13
N ILE A 124 6.06 -13.81 -1.81
CA ILE A 124 6.68 -14.88 -2.59
C ILE A 124 7.24 -15.98 -1.68
N ASP A 125 7.93 -15.59 -0.61
CA ASP A 125 8.53 -16.52 0.34
C ASP A 125 7.47 -17.35 1.09
N LEU A 126 6.28 -16.78 1.32
CA LEU A 126 5.11 -17.44 1.88
C LEU A 126 4.31 -18.28 0.86
N GLY A 127 4.74 -18.33 -0.41
CA GLY A 127 4.06 -19.06 -1.48
C GLY A 127 2.69 -18.48 -1.89
N LEU A 128 2.40 -17.24 -1.51
CA LEU A 128 1.15 -16.54 -1.84
C LEU A 128 1.20 -15.90 -3.23
N ALA A 129 2.41 -15.58 -3.67
CA ALA A 129 2.65 -15.07 -5.00
C ALA A 129 3.89 -15.73 -5.61
N ARG A 130 3.99 -15.60 -6.92
CA ARG A 130 5.18 -15.98 -7.67
C ARG A 130 5.56 -14.86 -8.62
N ARG A 131 6.85 -14.74 -8.87
CA ARG A 131 7.34 -13.89 -9.96
C ARG A 131 6.88 -14.51 -11.28
N ARG A 132 6.35 -13.68 -12.18
CA ARG A 132 5.98 -14.07 -13.54
C ARG A 132 7.17 -14.70 -14.27
N TRP A 133 8.38 -14.21 -13.98
CA TRP A 133 9.62 -14.79 -14.48
C TRP A 133 10.58 -15.09 -13.32
N PRO A 134 11.14 -16.30 -13.26
CA PRO A 134 12.03 -16.70 -12.17
C PRO A 134 13.38 -15.97 -12.19
N SER A 135 13.80 -15.43 -13.35
CA SER A 135 15.02 -14.64 -13.49
C SER A 135 14.88 -13.60 -14.60
N LEU A 136 15.70 -12.55 -14.57
CA LEU A 136 15.81 -11.58 -15.67
C LEU A 136 16.34 -12.21 -16.96
N ALA A 137 16.95 -13.39 -16.88
CA ALA A 137 17.43 -14.11 -18.06
C ALA A 137 16.28 -14.48 -19.00
N VAL A 138 15.11 -14.86 -18.49
CA VAL A 138 13.98 -15.26 -19.34
C VAL A 138 13.42 -14.09 -20.17
N PRO A 139 13.05 -12.93 -19.60
CA PRO A 139 12.60 -11.80 -20.41
C PRO A 139 13.72 -11.23 -21.30
N LEU A 140 14.99 -11.32 -20.90
CA LEU A 140 16.12 -10.89 -21.73
C LEU A 140 16.32 -11.82 -22.93
N LEU A 141 16.23 -13.15 -22.74
CA LEU A 141 16.27 -14.12 -23.84
C LEU A 141 15.08 -13.95 -24.79
N LEU A 142 13.88 -13.68 -24.26
CA LEU A 142 12.71 -13.37 -25.09
C LEU A 142 12.87 -12.05 -25.85
N ALA A 143 13.44 -11.01 -25.23
CA ALA A 143 13.77 -9.76 -25.92
C ALA A 143 14.84 -9.97 -27.00
N ALA A 144 15.88 -10.77 -26.72
CA ALA A 144 16.89 -11.13 -27.71
C ALA A 144 16.29 -11.96 -28.87
N ALA A 145 15.32 -12.83 -28.58
CA ALA A 145 14.60 -13.58 -29.60
C ALA A 145 13.73 -12.67 -30.50
N LEU A 146 13.35 -11.47 -30.07
CA LEU A 146 12.65 -10.49 -30.93
C LEU A 146 13.58 -9.80 -31.93
N VAL A 147 14.90 -9.75 -31.66
CA VAL A 147 15.88 -9.08 -32.53
C VAL A 147 16.03 -9.80 -33.87
N VAL A 148 15.94 -11.12 -33.90
CA VAL A 148 16.14 -11.91 -35.14
C VAL A 148 14.99 -11.68 -36.14
N PRO A 149 13.70 -11.84 -35.79
CA PRO A 149 12.58 -11.51 -36.67
C PRO A 149 12.61 -10.05 -37.12
N TRP A 150 12.91 -9.12 -36.20
CA TRP A 150 13.06 -7.70 -36.51
C TRP A 150 14.12 -7.45 -37.58
N TYR A 151 15.35 -7.94 -37.36
CA TYR A 151 16.45 -7.76 -38.29
C TYR A 151 16.14 -8.37 -39.67
N THR A 152 15.53 -9.56 -39.72
CA THR A 152 15.12 -10.16 -41.00
C THR A 152 14.06 -9.32 -41.73
N THR A 153 13.12 -8.71 -41.00
CA THR A 153 12.06 -7.88 -41.59
C THR A 153 12.64 -6.58 -42.13
N VAL A 154 13.53 -5.93 -41.38
CA VAL A 154 14.19 -4.67 -41.80
C VAL A 154 15.14 -4.89 -42.97
N THR A 155 15.89 -5.99 -43.00
CA THR A 155 16.83 -6.29 -44.09
C THR A 155 16.13 -6.67 -45.40
N VAL A 156 14.96 -7.33 -45.33
CA VAL A 156 14.19 -7.72 -46.52
C VAL A 156 13.29 -6.59 -47.03
N ALA A 157 12.63 -5.85 -46.13
CA ALA A 157 11.67 -4.80 -46.51
C ALA A 157 12.29 -3.39 -46.60
N GLY A 158 13.54 -3.22 -46.17
CA GLY A 158 14.18 -1.91 -46.00
C GLY A 158 13.53 -1.06 -44.89
N ILE A 159 13.91 0.22 -44.80
CA ILE A 159 13.30 1.22 -43.89
C ILE A 159 11.98 1.75 -44.50
N GLY A 160 11.21 0.89 -45.16
CA GLY A 160 9.85 1.21 -45.59
C GLY A 160 8.87 1.17 -44.41
N TRP A 161 7.60 1.50 -44.67
CA TRP A 161 6.53 1.50 -43.65
C TRP A 161 6.44 0.16 -42.89
N ALA A 162 6.66 -0.98 -43.56
CA ALA A 162 6.70 -2.30 -42.94
C ALA A 162 7.90 -2.49 -41.96
N GLY A 163 9.08 -1.99 -42.31
CA GLY A 163 10.26 -1.99 -41.42
C GLY A 163 10.08 -1.07 -40.22
N GLY A 164 9.40 0.07 -40.42
CA GLY A 164 9.00 0.98 -39.35
C GLY A 164 8.06 0.33 -38.33
N ILE A 165 6.98 -0.33 -38.80
CA ILE A 165 6.03 -1.07 -37.94
C ILE A 165 6.76 -2.19 -37.20
N ALA A 166 7.59 -2.98 -37.88
CA ALA A 166 8.34 -4.07 -37.25
C ALA A 166 9.26 -3.58 -36.12
N THR A 167 9.88 -2.41 -36.30
CA THR A 167 10.72 -1.76 -35.27
C THR A 167 9.87 -1.32 -34.08
N MET A 168 8.74 -0.67 -34.33
CA MET A 168 7.86 -0.19 -33.28
C MET A 168 7.29 -1.35 -32.45
N VAL A 169 6.80 -2.41 -33.12
CA VAL A 169 6.25 -3.61 -32.45
C VAL A 169 7.33 -4.31 -31.63
N SER A 170 8.54 -4.48 -32.16
CA SER A 170 9.63 -5.15 -31.43
C SER A 170 10.10 -4.35 -30.22
N PHE A 171 10.13 -3.02 -30.33
CA PHE A 171 10.49 -2.13 -29.22
C PHE A 171 9.41 -2.12 -28.14
N VAL A 172 8.13 -1.97 -28.53
CA VAL A 172 6.99 -2.02 -27.60
C VAL A 172 6.90 -3.39 -26.93
N ALA A 173 7.03 -4.48 -27.69
CA ALA A 173 6.99 -5.83 -27.16
C ALA A 173 8.19 -6.12 -26.25
N GLY A 174 9.40 -5.72 -26.63
CA GLY A 174 10.62 -5.89 -25.84
C GLY A 174 10.58 -5.12 -24.51
N ILE A 175 10.17 -3.85 -24.55
CA ILE A 175 9.95 -3.05 -23.34
C ILE A 175 8.84 -3.66 -22.50
N SER A 176 7.72 -4.07 -23.10
CA SER A 176 6.62 -4.71 -22.38
C SER A 176 7.04 -6.04 -21.74
N LEU A 177 7.96 -6.77 -22.36
CA LEU A 177 8.53 -8.01 -21.81
C LEU A 177 9.48 -7.76 -20.65
N LEU A 178 10.27 -6.69 -20.71
CA LEU A 178 11.20 -6.30 -19.64
C LEU A 178 10.45 -5.65 -18.46
N MET A 179 9.45 -4.80 -18.73
CA MET A 179 8.59 -4.17 -17.74
C MET A 179 7.58 -5.17 -17.15
N GLY A 180 6.90 -5.93 -17.99
CA GLY A 180 6.04 -7.07 -17.60
C GLY A 180 6.84 -8.24 -16.99
N GLY A 181 8.17 -8.21 -17.15
CA GLY A 181 9.17 -9.04 -16.50
C GLY A 181 9.08 -9.06 -14.97
N ARG A 182 8.54 -7.98 -14.40
CA ARG A 182 8.33 -7.80 -12.95
C ARG A 182 6.92 -8.18 -12.50
N GLY A 183 6.16 -8.89 -13.34
CA GLY A 183 4.80 -9.30 -13.02
C GLY A 183 4.74 -10.14 -11.75
N PHE A 184 3.86 -9.76 -10.84
CA PHE A 184 3.55 -10.46 -9.60
C PHE A 184 2.27 -11.27 -9.85
N LEU A 185 2.34 -12.60 -9.79
CA LEU A 185 1.20 -13.48 -10.04
C LEU A 185 0.77 -14.16 -8.75
N LEU A 186 -0.51 -14.05 -8.41
CA LEU A 186 -1.08 -14.71 -7.25
C LEU A 186 -1.18 -16.23 -7.47
N THR A 187 -0.77 -17.01 -6.47
CA THR A 187 -1.05 -18.45 -6.39
C THR A 187 -2.52 -18.67 -5.99
N PRO A 188 -3.07 -19.89 -6.08
CA PRO A 188 -4.44 -20.17 -5.61
C PRO A 188 -4.69 -19.69 -4.17
N ARG A 189 -3.74 -19.96 -3.26
CA ARG A 189 -3.78 -19.49 -1.86
C ARG A 189 -3.72 -17.96 -1.77
N GLY A 190 -2.86 -17.32 -2.56
CA GLY A 190 -2.82 -15.85 -2.60
C GLY A 190 -4.11 -15.20 -3.09
N LYS A 191 -4.82 -15.84 -4.03
CA LYS A 191 -6.14 -15.39 -4.49
C LYS A 191 -7.22 -15.54 -3.41
N GLU A 192 -7.16 -16.63 -2.64
CA GLU A 192 -8.07 -16.85 -1.51
C GLU A 192 -7.92 -15.76 -0.46
N ILE A 193 -6.67 -15.46 -0.06
CA ILE A 193 -6.37 -14.38 0.90
C ILE A 193 -6.79 -13.01 0.37
N ALA A 194 -6.55 -12.74 -0.92
CA ALA A 194 -7.01 -11.52 -1.56
C ALA A 194 -8.56 -11.42 -1.60
N GLY A 195 -9.27 -12.56 -1.59
CA GLY A 195 -10.73 -12.63 -1.60
C GLY A 195 -11.39 -12.55 -0.21
N THR A 196 -10.67 -12.87 0.86
CA THR A 196 -11.18 -12.77 2.24
C THR A 196 -11.14 -11.32 2.76
N GLY A 197 -12.31 -10.71 3.02
CA GLY A 197 -12.46 -9.41 3.71
C GLY A 197 -12.75 -9.55 5.22
N PRO A 198 -13.02 -8.47 5.98
CA PRO A 198 -12.80 -7.04 5.73
C PRO A 198 -11.48 -6.51 6.36
N VAL A 199 -11.12 -5.27 6.01
CA VAL A 199 -10.06 -4.45 6.63
C VAL A 199 -10.34 -4.32 8.13
N ASN A 200 -9.32 -4.48 8.97
CA ASN A 200 -9.45 -4.28 10.42
C ASN A 200 -9.97 -2.85 10.70
N PRO A 201 -11.06 -2.65 11.47
CA PRO A 201 -11.57 -1.32 11.77
C PRO A 201 -10.57 -0.41 12.51
N ARG A 202 -9.51 -0.99 13.08
CA ARG A 202 -8.39 -0.25 13.68
C ARG A 202 -7.38 0.27 12.65
N GLN A 203 -7.40 -0.25 11.42
CA GLN A 203 -6.47 0.08 10.31
C GLN A 203 -7.13 1.01 9.29
N GLU A 204 -8.05 1.87 9.74
CA GLU A 204 -8.86 2.69 8.84
C GLU A 204 -8.11 3.93 8.35
N TRP A 205 -8.25 4.16 7.04
CA TRP A 205 -7.42 5.03 6.21
C TRP A 205 -7.35 6.48 6.71
N ILE A 206 -6.15 7.07 6.62
CA ILE A 206 -5.92 8.51 6.71
C ILE A 206 -6.10 9.15 5.31
N PHE A 207 -7.19 9.88 5.10
CA PHE A 207 -7.45 10.59 3.85
C PHE A 207 -6.62 11.88 3.76
N THR A 208 -5.79 11.97 2.70
CA THR A 208 -4.90 13.12 2.42
C THR A 208 -5.32 13.94 1.19
N GLY A 209 -6.50 13.68 0.62
CA GLY A 209 -6.96 14.27 -0.63
C GLY A 209 -7.55 15.68 -0.55
N SER A 210 -7.87 16.19 0.65
CA SER A 210 -8.52 17.50 0.86
C SER A 210 -7.55 18.69 0.94
N GLY A 211 -6.28 18.51 0.58
CA GLY A 211 -5.22 19.50 0.82
C GLY A 211 -4.61 19.42 2.22
N TRP A 212 -5.06 18.48 3.06
CA TRP A 212 -4.37 18.13 4.30
C TRP A 212 -3.17 17.23 3.99
N GLN A 213 -1.98 17.83 3.98
CA GLN A 213 -0.75 17.15 3.59
C GLN A 213 -0.02 16.54 4.79
N THR A 214 -0.02 17.23 5.94
CA THR A 214 0.64 16.82 7.19
C THR A 214 0.18 17.77 8.30
N GLY A 215 -0.60 17.31 9.28
CA GLY A 215 -1.01 18.12 10.42
C GLY A 215 -1.22 17.27 11.66
N GLU A 216 -1.01 17.83 12.86
CA GLU A 216 -1.43 17.17 14.08
C GLU A 216 -2.97 17.08 14.13
N ILE A 217 -3.48 15.96 14.63
CA ILE A 217 -4.89 15.85 15.02
C ILE A 217 -5.01 16.35 16.46
N GLU A 218 -5.70 17.46 16.65
CA GLU A 218 -5.95 18.05 17.97
C GLU A 218 -7.34 17.67 18.47
N PRO A 219 -7.50 17.39 19.78
CA PRO A 219 -8.83 17.20 20.35
C PRO A 219 -9.67 18.47 20.20
N ALA A 220 -10.97 18.31 19.90
CA ALA A 220 -11.91 19.41 19.87
C ALA A 220 -11.85 20.21 21.17
N SER A 221 -11.41 21.46 21.05
CA SER A 221 -11.32 22.37 22.19
C SER A 221 -12.67 23.08 22.40
N PRO A 222 -13.17 23.17 23.64
CA PRO A 222 -14.42 23.85 23.94
C PRO A 222 -14.33 25.34 23.58
N ARG A 223 -15.08 25.78 22.57
CA ARG A 223 -15.24 27.20 22.25
C ARG A 223 -16.65 27.64 22.62
N GLY A 224 -16.81 28.30 23.75
CA GLY A 224 -18.03 29.05 24.09
C GLY A 224 -19.28 28.21 24.46
N PRO A 225 -20.34 28.88 24.96
CA PRO A 225 -21.59 28.22 25.34
C PRO A 225 -22.52 28.05 24.12
N GLY A 226 -22.95 26.81 23.84
CA GLY A 226 -23.97 26.48 22.83
C GLY A 226 -23.50 25.48 21.78
N ARG A 227 -24.43 24.73 21.17
CA ARG A 227 -24.09 23.75 20.11
C ARG A 227 -23.46 24.46 18.91
N GLN A 228 -22.44 23.86 18.31
CA GLN A 228 -21.71 24.44 17.18
C GLN A 228 -21.85 23.58 15.94
N GLU A 229 -21.99 24.24 14.80
CA GLU A 229 -21.93 23.60 13.48
C GLU A 229 -20.48 23.60 12.99
N VAL A 230 -19.95 22.42 12.67
CA VAL A 230 -18.60 22.21 12.15
C VAL A 230 -18.72 21.53 10.79
N THR A 231 -18.03 22.05 9.79
CA THR A 231 -17.98 21.46 8.45
C THR A 231 -16.55 21.11 8.10
N GLY A 232 -16.34 19.95 7.47
CA GLY A 232 -15.01 19.56 7.00
C GLY A 232 -14.99 18.19 6.33
N HIS A 233 -13.83 17.84 5.79
CA HIS A 233 -13.55 16.52 5.26
C HIS A 233 -13.06 15.59 6.35
N VAL A 234 -13.56 14.36 6.34
CA VAL A 234 -13.10 13.33 7.27
C VAL A 234 -11.72 12.89 6.85
N VAL A 235 -10.72 13.12 7.69
CA VAL A 235 -9.34 12.75 7.39
C VAL A 235 -8.89 11.48 8.08
N LYS A 236 -9.49 11.10 9.21
CA LYS A 236 -9.18 9.85 9.94
C LYS A 236 -10.37 9.44 10.79
N ARG A 237 -10.49 8.15 11.07
CA ARG A 237 -11.39 7.62 12.12
C ARG A 237 -10.67 6.53 12.90
N TRP A 238 -10.91 6.43 14.20
CA TRP A 238 -10.32 5.40 15.05
C TRP A 238 -11.22 5.06 16.24
N VAL A 239 -10.89 3.95 16.90
CA VAL A 239 -11.60 3.46 18.08
C VAL A 239 -10.60 3.24 19.20
N ASP A 240 -10.79 3.92 20.33
CA ASP A 240 -10.05 3.62 21.55
C ASP A 240 -10.67 2.39 22.21
N ALA A 241 -9.84 1.49 22.73
CA ALA A 241 -10.32 0.19 23.21
C ALA A 241 -11.04 0.27 24.57
N GLU A 242 -10.57 1.13 25.48
CA GLU A 242 -11.10 1.23 26.84
C GLU A 242 -10.96 2.64 27.44
N PRO A 243 -12.06 3.30 27.86
CA PRO A 243 -13.44 3.04 27.47
C PRO A 243 -13.63 3.15 25.95
N ARG A 244 -14.49 2.30 25.37
CA ARG A 244 -14.67 2.22 23.92
C ARG A 244 -15.30 3.49 23.34
N HIS A 245 -14.46 4.38 22.83
CA HIS A 245 -14.86 5.63 22.19
C HIS A 245 -14.55 5.61 20.70
N TYR A 246 -15.47 6.14 19.90
CA TYR A 246 -15.31 6.28 18.46
C TYR A 246 -14.95 7.73 18.15
N TYR A 247 -13.96 7.91 17.30
CA TYR A 247 -13.48 9.23 16.92
C TYR A 247 -13.45 9.41 15.42
N ILE A 248 -13.73 10.63 14.98
CA ILE A 248 -13.44 11.10 13.63
C ILE A 248 -12.62 12.39 13.71
N ALA A 249 -11.65 12.54 12.81
CA ALA A 249 -10.93 13.78 12.62
C ALA A 249 -11.45 14.50 11.38
N LEU A 250 -11.77 15.79 11.53
CA LEU A 250 -12.19 16.66 10.43
C LEU A 250 -11.10 17.68 10.09
N HIS A 251 -10.92 17.92 8.80
CA HIS A 251 -10.12 19.00 8.27
C HIS A 251 -11.02 19.98 7.51
N ASP A 252 -10.91 21.27 7.82
CA ASP A 252 -11.75 22.33 7.26
C ASP A 252 -11.30 22.82 5.86
N GLY A 253 -10.24 22.21 5.29
CA GLY A 253 -9.65 22.58 4.00
C GLY A 253 -8.68 23.76 4.07
N SER A 254 -8.50 24.42 5.21
CA SER A 254 -7.66 25.64 5.34
C SER A 254 -6.70 25.64 6.53
N SER A 255 -7.03 24.91 7.59
CA SER A 255 -6.26 24.80 8.83
C SER A 255 -5.03 23.93 8.63
N ARG A 256 -4.01 24.15 9.47
CA ARG A 256 -2.81 23.28 9.49
C ARG A 256 -3.06 21.95 10.21
N THR A 257 -4.00 21.94 11.15
CA THR A 257 -4.35 20.78 11.97
C THR A 257 -5.74 20.26 11.61
N ALA A 258 -6.00 19.00 11.93
CA ALA A 258 -7.34 18.44 11.91
C ALA A 258 -7.88 18.35 13.34
N THR A 259 -9.20 18.40 13.50
CA THR A 259 -9.84 18.37 14.82
C THR A 259 -10.53 17.03 15.05
N ALA A 260 -10.20 16.35 16.15
CA ALA A 260 -10.82 15.12 16.60
C ALA A 260 -12.13 15.38 17.35
N PHE A 261 -13.17 14.65 16.97
CA PHE A 261 -14.47 14.68 17.62
C PHE A 261 -14.87 13.27 18.05
N VAL A 262 -15.49 13.18 19.22
CA VAL A 262 -16.10 11.93 19.71
C VAL A 262 -17.43 11.74 18.99
N VAL A 263 -17.69 10.54 18.48
CA VAL A 263 -18.92 10.20 17.75
C VAL A 263 -19.60 8.97 18.32
N GLU A 264 -20.90 8.83 18.03
CA GLU A 264 -21.62 7.59 18.25
C GLU A 264 -21.21 6.52 17.22
N GLN A 265 -21.34 5.25 17.60
CA GLN A 265 -20.98 4.12 16.74
C GLN A 265 -21.69 4.13 15.37
N CYS A 266 -22.97 4.52 15.34
CA CYS A 266 -23.72 4.56 14.08
C CYS A 266 -23.11 5.58 13.11
N LEU A 267 -22.79 6.78 13.62
CA LEU A 267 -22.16 7.83 12.83
C LEU A 267 -20.75 7.43 12.37
N TYR A 268 -19.99 6.75 13.24
CA TYR A 268 -18.69 6.19 12.88
C TYR A 268 -18.78 5.24 11.67
N GLN A 269 -19.80 4.38 11.64
CA GLN A 269 -20.00 3.40 10.57
C GLN A 269 -20.45 4.04 9.25
N ASP A 270 -21.23 5.12 9.32
CA ASP A 270 -21.80 5.80 8.16
C ASP A 270 -20.80 6.69 7.42
N VAL A 271 -19.76 7.17 8.12
CA VAL A 271 -18.79 8.13 7.60
C VAL A 271 -17.46 7.48 7.27
N LEU A 272 -16.94 7.75 6.07
CA LEU A 272 -15.65 7.27 5.62
C LEU A 272 -14.63 8.42 5.47
N PRO A 273 -13.32 8.15 5.62
CA PRO A 273 -12.28 9.08 5.24
C PRO A 273 -12.46 9.55 3.79
N GLY A 274 -12.45 10.87 3.57
CA GLY A 274 -12.73 11.54 2.30
C GLY A 274 -14.11 12.16 2.19
N ASP A 275 -15.08 11.69 2.98
CA ASP A 275 -16.42 12.25 3.00
C ASP A 275 -16.41 13.71 3.50
N SER A 276 -17.23 14.55 2.88
CA SER A 276 -17.51 15.89 3.38
C SER A 276 -18.72 15.82 4.32
N VAL A 277 -18.52 16.24 5.57
CA VAL A 277 -19.56 16.16 6.60
C VAL A 277 -19.78 17.51 7.26
N ARG A 278 -21.02 17.69 7.71
CA ARG A 278 -21.43 18.82 8.53
C ARG A 278 -22.03 18.31 9.81
N LEU A 279 -21.43 18.65 10.94
CA LEU A 279 -21.69 18.08 12.24
C LEU A 279 -22.20 19.14 13.20
N LEU A 280 -23.13 18.77 14.06
CA LEU A 280 -23.54 19.56 15.22
C LEU A 280 -22.83 19.01 16.45
N VAL A 281 -21.94 19.80 17.04
CA VAL A 281 -21.05 19.39 18.13
C VAL A 281 -21.44 20.07 19.43
N ARG A 282 -21.30 19.35 20.54
CA ARG A 282 -21.41 19.88 21.89
C ARG A 282 -20.02 20.38 22.34
N PRO A 283 -19.85 21.66 22.71
CA PRO A 283 -18.54 22.22 23.04
C PRO A 283 -17.80 21.58 24.21
N PRO A 284 -18.41 21.31 25.39
CA PRO A 284 -17.66 20.90 26.57
C PRO A 284 -16.87 19.60 26.43
N ASP A 285 -17.27 18.72 25.50
CA ASP A 285 -16.72 17.38 25.30
C ASP A 285 -16.34 17.10 23.84
N GLY A 286 -16.54 18.07 22.93
CA GLY A 286 -16.29 17.85 21.50
C GLY A 286 -17.14 16.73 20.89
N THR A 287 -18.24 16.37 21.54
CA THR A 287 -19.06 15.21 21.13
C THR A 287 -20.01 15.61 20.01
N VAL A 288 -19.99 14.86 18.92
CA VAL A 288 -20.91 15.03 17.80
C VAL A 288 -22.29 14.56 18.22
N VAL A 289 -23.23 15.48 18.23
CA VAL A 289 -24.62 15.23 18.62
C VAL A 289 -25.44 14.79 17.41
N ARG A 290 -25.10 15.29 16.21
CA ARG A 290 -25.87 15.01 15.00
C ARG A 290 -25.07 15.29 13.74
N MET A 291 -25.26 14.50 12.70
CA MET A 291 -24.86 14.85 11.33
C MET A 291 -25.96 15.66 10.65
N LEU A 292 -25.61 16.84 10.13
CA LEU A 292 -26.49 17.79 9.45
C LEU A 292 -26.44 17.64 7.93
N ALA A 293 -25.30 17.24 7.38
CA ALA A 293 -25.12 16.94 5.95
C ALA A 293 -23.97 15.95 5.74
N HIS A 294 -24.08 15.17 4.68
CA HIS A 294 -23.11 14.17 4.23
C HIS A 294 -23.05 14.19 2.71
N ASP A 295 -21.85 14.40 2.18
CA ASP A 295 -21.57 14.25 0.76
C ASP A 295 -20.41 13.25 0.60
N ARG A 296 -20.66 12.19 -0.17
CA ARG A 296 -19.72 11.09 -0.34
C ARG A 296 -18.89 11.34 -1.59
N HIS A 297 -17.57 11.38 -1.42
CA HIS A 297 -16.68 11.43 -2.58
C HIS A 297 -16.67 10.06 -3.27
N HIS A 298 -17.11 10.05 -4.53
CA HIS A 298 -17.09 8.88 -5.42
C HIS A 298 -15.77 8.77 -6.17
#